data_AF-A0A453MJ25-F1
#
_entry.id   AF-A0A453MJ25-F1
#
_cell.length_a   1.000
_cell.length_b   1.000
_cell.length_c   1.000
_cell.angle_alpha   90.00
_cell.angle_beta   90.00
_cell.angle_gamma   90.00
#
_symmetry.space_group_name_H-M   'P 1'
#
loop_
_entity.id
_entity.type
_entity.pdbx_description
1 polymer ?
#
loop_
_entity_poly.entity_id
_entity_poly.type
_entity_poly.pdbx_seq_one_letter_code
_entity_poly.pdbx_strand_id
1 'polypeptide(L)' 'VHREAAGTASLSDARLDDPVAAAEEAAFCKACARFGFGLYLYHEDEVL' A
#
# COMPACT_ATOMS: atom_id res chain seq x y z
N VAL A 1 -2.27 -17.42 -11.82
CA VAL A 1 -1.29 -16.38 -12.23
C VAL A 1 -0.80 -15.71 -10.96
N HIS A 2 0.50 -15.81 -10.68
CA HIS A 2 1.14 -15.08 -9.58
C HIS A 2 1.33 -13.61 -9.99
N ARG A 3 1.07 -12.67 -9.08
CA ARG A 3 1.21 -11.22 -9.32
C ARG A 3 2.05 -10.64 -8.19
N GLU A 4 3.20 -10.10 -8.55
CA GLU A 4 4.08 -9.40 -7.61
C GLU A 4 3.89 -7.89 -7.71
N ALA A 5 4.09 -7.21 -6.59
CA ALA A 5 4.12 -5.77 -6.47
C ALA A 5 5.03 -5.37 -5.31
N ALA A 6 5.51 -4.13 -5.33
CA ALA A 6 6.35 -3.55 -4.28
C ALA A 6 5.61 -2.42 -3.55
N GLY A 7 5.85 -2.32 -2.25
CA GLY A 7 5.32 -1.28 -1.38
C GLY A 7 6.44 -0.60 -0.62
N THR A 8 6.19 0.63 -0.19
CA THR A 8 7.18 1.50 0.46
C THR A 8 6.47 2.26 1.56
N ALA A 9 7.16 2.46 2.67
CA ALA A 9 6.71 3.25 3.82
C ALA A 9 7.72 4.35 4.12
N SER A 10 7.24 5.51 4.55
CA SER A 10 8.11 6.59 5.03
C SER A 10 8.49 6.33 6.49
N LEU A 11 9.78 6.23 6.78
CA LEU A 11 10.28 6.12 8.15
C LEU A 11 10.07 7.39 8.98
N SER A 12 9.81 8.51 8.33
CA SER A 12 9.52 9.78 8.99
C SER A 12 8.06 9.96 9.35
N ASP A 13 7.17 9.07 8.90
CA ASP A 13 5.77 9.09 9.30
C ASP A 13 5.63 8.54 10.71
N ALA A 14 5.49 9.44 11.68
CA ALA A 14 5.33 9.09 13.09
C ALA A 14 4.07 8.27 13.40
N ARG A 15 3.16 8.09 12.42
CA ARG A 15 1.96 7.25 12.54
C ARG A 15 2.22 5.77 12.24
N LEU A 16 3.39 5.44 11.67
CA LEU A 16 3.74 4.07 11.34
C LEU A 16 4.54 3.44 12.49
N ASP A 17 3.84 2.67 13.32
CA ASP A 17 4.48 1.89 14.40
C ASP A 17 5.43 0.81 13.85
N ASP A 18 5.08 0.23 12.69
CA ASP A 18 5.93 -0.73 11.97
C ASP A 18 5.99 -0.37 10.47
N PRO A 19 7.09 0.24 10.00
CA PRO A 19 7.24 0.62 8.60
C PRO A 19 7.39 -0.57 7.65
N VAL A 20 7.83 -1.75 8.14
CA VAL A 20 7.93 -2.95 7.32
C VAL A 20 6.53 -3.48 7.02
N ALA A 21 5.70 -3.63 8.05
CA ALA A 21 4.31 -4.07 7.89
C ALA A 21 3.53 -3.12 6.97
N ALA A 22 3.73 -1.80 7.12
CA ALA A 22 3.09 -0.80 6.25
C ALA A 22 3.53 -0.93 4.77
N ALA A 23 4.81 -1.19 4.53
CA ALA A 23 5.31 -1.42 3.17
C ALA A 23 4.77 -2.74 2.58
N GLU A 24 4.67 -3.80 3.37
CA GLU A 24 4.09 -5.09 2.95
C GLU A 24 2.60 -4.97 2.62
N GLU A 25 1.84 -4.25 3.46
CA GLU A 25 0.44 -3.95 3.19
C GLU A 25 0.29 -3.24 1.85
N ALA A 26 1.04 -2.15 1.63
CA ALA A 26 1.01 -1.41 0.36
C ALA A 26 1.38 -2.29 -0.86
N ALA A 27 2.30 -3.24 -0.69
CA ALA A 27 2.69 -4.19 -1.74
C ALA A 27 1.55 -5.16 -2.06
N PHE A 28 0.99 -5.80 -1.03
CA PHE A 28 -0.10 -6.78 -1.15
C PHE A 28 -1.31 -6.16 -1.83
N CYS A 29 -1.68 -5.00 -1.33
CA CYS A 29 -2.70 -4.14 -1.86
C CYS A 29 -2.55 -3.93 -3.37
N LYS A 30 -1.43 -3.37 -3.83
CA LYS A 30 -1.15 -3.16 -5.27
C LYS A 30 -1.22 -4.46 -6.09
N ALA A 31 -0.80 -5.59 -5.53
CA ALA A 31 -0.92 -6.89 -6.20
C ALA A 31 -2.40 -7.32 -6.36
N CYS A 32 -3.28 -6.97 -5.42
CA CYS A 32 -4.72 -7.25 -5.49
C CYS A 32 -5.47 -6.39 -6.53
N ALA A 33 -5.11 -5.11 -6.73
CA ALA A 33 -5.71 -4.22 -7.76
C ALA A 33 -5.72 -4.84 -9.14
N ARG A 34 -4.61 -5.49 -9.40
CA ARG A 34 -4.27 -6.09 -10.67
C ARG A 34 -5.24 -7.20 -11.08
N PHE A 35 -5.98 -7.78 -10.14
CA PHE A 35 -7.06 -8.74 -10.40
C PHE A 35 -8.42 -8.10 -10.70
N GLY A 36 -8.49 -6.77 -10.82
CA GLY A 36 -9.74 -6.06 -11.12
C GLY A 36 -10.59 -5.77 -9.88
N PHE A 37 -10.05 -5.95 -8.67
CA PHE A 37 -10.74 -5.68 -7.41
C PHE A 37 -10.93 -4.20 -7.07
N GLY A 38 -10.90 -3.27 -8.05
CA GLY A 38 -11.30 -1.88 -7.82
C GLY A 38 -10.61 -1.23 -6.61
N LEU A 39 -9.29 -1.05 -6.66
CA LEU A 39 -8.57 -0.34 -5.61
C LEU A 39 -8.70 1.19 -5.70
N TYR A 40 -9.88 1.72 -5.97
CA TYR A 40 -10.15 3.17 -5.87
C TYR A 40 -9.92 3.71 -4.43
N LEU A 41 -9.53 2.84 -3.50
CA LEU A 41 -9.24 3.06 -2.08
C LEU A 41 -7.76 3.40 -1.76
N TYR A 42 -6.83 3.43 -2.73
CA TYR A 42 -5.48 4.05 -2.53
C TYR A 42 -5.47 5.51 -2.99
N HIS A 43 -6.63 6.18 -2.95
CA HIS A 43 -6.58 7.62 -2.71
C HIS A 43 -6.03 7.80 -1.31
N GLU A 44 -4.74 8.13 -1.21
CA GLU A 44 -4.32 9.04 -0.15
C GLU A 44 -5.07 10.34 -0.45
N ASP A 45 -6.24 10.51 0.15
CA ASP A 45 -6.88 11.81 0.27
C ASP A 45 -5.91 12.69 1.06
N GLU A 46 -4.95 13.31 0.37
CA GLU A 46 -4.27 14.53 0.81
C GLU A 46 -5.32 15.64 0.90
N VAL A 47 -6.20 15.56 1.90
CA VAL A 47 -6.99 16.71 2.34
C VAL A 47 -6.44 17.20 3.67
N LEU A 48 -5.67 18.30 3.51
CA LEU A 48 -5.17 19.30 4.47
C LEU A 48 -3.85 19.00 5.20
#